data_AF-A0A929CP65-F1
#
_entry.id   AF-A0A929CP65-F1
#
_cell.length_a   1.000
_cell.length_b   1.000
_cell.length_c   1.000
_cell.angle_alpha   90.00
_cell.angle_beta   90.00
_cell.angle_gamma   90.00
#
_symmetry.space_group_name_H-M   'P 1'
#
loop_
_entity.id
_entity.type
_entity.pdbx_description
1 polymer ?
#
loop_
_entity_poly.entity_id
_entity_poly.type
_entity_poly.pdbx_seq_one_letter_code
_entity_poly.pdbx_strand_id
1 'polypeptide(L)'
;MHNFQDFSMSNSQKKKKWYYRLRDKYRLVIMNEDTYEEKFSFRLSRINVFVALSTTVIVLIVLTIFIIAFTPLREYIPGYMDPTLPAKVYSLNLKADSLENDLRLKNMYLQNIRNIIEGREIVEKPSPETVEEVNYDTITLKISREDSILRAEFESQTKYNLYLNGNNELYRNNLEIARQP
;
A
#
# COMPACT_ATOMS: atom_id res chain seq x y z
N MET A 1 25.35 -18.75 65.21
CA MET A 1 24.96 -18.65 63.80
C MET A 1 24.07 -17.43 63.65
N HIS A 2 24.51 -16.43 62.88
CA HIS A 2 23.87 -15.12 62.70
C HIS A 2 22.60 -15.24 61.84
N ASN A 3 21.48 -14.68 62.31
CA ASN A 3 20.22 -14.63 61.58
C ASN A 3 20.20 -13.46 60.58
N PHE A 4 20.19 -13.79 59.30
CA PHE A 4 20.06 -12.89 58.15
C PHE A 4 18.57 -12.62 57.83
N GLN A 5 17.88 -11.77 58.58
CA GLN A 5 16.46 -11.48 58.31
C GLN A 5 16.03 -9.99 58.25
N ASP A 6 16.97 -9.05 58.18
CA ASP A 6 16.65 -7.59 58.21
C ASP A 6 16.55 -6.88 56.84
N PHE A 7 16.60 -7.58 55.70
CA PHE A 7 16.74 -6.89 54.40
C PHE A 7 15.45 -6.58 53.61
N SER A 8 14.23 -6.92 54.06
CA SER A 8 13.04 -6.83 53.17
C SER A 8 12.00 -5.75 53.48
N MET A 9 12.15 -4.89 54.50
CA MET A 9 11.12 -3.89 54.84
C MET A 9 11.63 -2.45 54.97
N SER A 10 12.04 -1.81 53.86
CA SER A 10 12.21 -0.33 53.86
C SER A 10 11.70 0.40 52.61
N ASN A 11 11.24 -0.32 51.58
CA ASN A 11 10.96 0.32 50.28
C ASN A 11 9.49 0.76 50.05
N SER A 12 8.58 0.44 50.97
CA SER A 12 7.14 0.80 50.88
C SER A 12 6.81 2.19 51.43
N GLN A 13 7.51 2.64 52.48
CA GLN A 13 7.22 3.91 53.16
C GLN A 13 7.63 5.15 52.33
N LYS A 14 8.68 5.04 51.49
CA LYS A 14 9.11 6.12 50.60
C LYS A 14 8.13 6.37 49.44
N LYS A 15 7.38 5.34 49.00
CA LYS A 15 6.40 5.44 47.91
C LYS A 15 5.13 6.23 48.29
N LYS A 16 4.84 6.48 49.56
CA LYS A 16 3.71 7.35 49.94
C LYS A 16 4.06 8.84 49.90
N LYS A 17 5.31 9.24 50.17
CA LYS A 17 5.71 10.67 50.28
C LYS A 17 5.85 11.41 48.94
N TRP A 18 6.21 10.74 47.84
CA TRP A 18 6.45 11.42 46.55
C TRP A 18 5.15 11.92 45.89
N TYR A 19 4.04 11.18 46.02
CA TYR A 19 2.75 11.56 45.42
C TYR A 19 2.17 12.85 46.01
N TYR A 20 2.42 13.14 47.29
CA TYR A 20 1.98 14.40 47.91
C TYR A 20 2.72 15.62 47.34
N ARG A 21 4.02 15.51 47.04
CA ARG A 21 4.82 16.58 46.42
C ARG A 21 4.41 16.92 44.97
N LEU A 22 3.71 16.00 44.31
CA LEU A 22 3.17 16.20 42.95
C LEU A 22 1.79 16.87 42.97
N ARG A 23 1.10 16.85 44.11
CA ARG A 23 -0.20 17.49 44.34
C ARG A 23 -0.10 18.92 44.86
N ASP A 24 1.11 19.40 45.16
CA ASP A 24 1.33 20.79 45.56
C ASP A 24 0.77 21.73 44.49
N LYS A 25 -0.03 22.70 44.94
CA LYS A 25 -0.76 23.65 44.10
C LYS A 25 0.10 24.91 43.97
N TYR A 26 0.65 25.16 42.80
CA TYR A 26 1.34 26.42 42.50
C TYR A 26 0.39 27.37 41.79
N ARG A 27 0.45 28.66 42.11
CA ARG A 27 -0.34 29.71 41.44
C ARG A 27 0.64 30.55 40.63
N LEU A 28 0.54 30.46 39.31
CA LEU A 28 1.21 31.38 38.40
C LEU A 28 0.30 32.59 38.22
N VAL A 29 0.80 33.77 38.56
CA VAL A 29 0.09 35.03 38.43
C VAL A 29 0.81 35.90 37.43
N ILE A 30 0.09 36.43 36.46
CA ILE A 30 0.56 37.46 35.53
C ILE A 30 -0.10 38.76 35.96
N MET A 31 0.71 39.66 36.49
CA MET A 31 0.31 40.96 37.00
C MET A 31 0.86 42.05 36.07
N ASN A 32 0.09 43.13 35.91
CA ASN A 32 0.56 44.32 35.21
C ASN A 32 1.55 45.10 36.10
N GLU A 33 2.72 45.48 35.56
CA GLU A 33 3.82 46.05 36.33
C GLU A 33 3.51 47.45 36.89
N ASP A 34 2.73 48.27 36.17
CA ASP A 34 2.44 49.65 36.56
C ASP A 34 1.23 49.78 37.50
N THR A 35 0.22 48.92 37.31
CA THR A 35 -1.07 49.02 38.01
C THR A 35 -1.28 47.94 39.07
N TYR A 36 -0.36 46.97 39.16
CA TYR A 36 -0.47 45.80 40.04
C TYR A 36 -1.78 45.00 39.86
N GLU A 37 -2.50 45.20 38.77
CA GLU A 37 -3.72 44.45 38.47
C GLU A 37 -3.39 43.03 38.03
N GLU A 38 -4.09 42.07 38.61
CA GLU A 38 -3.99 40.65 38.25
C GLU A 38 -4.72 40.41 36.91
N LYS A 39 -3.97 40.29 35.81
CA LYS A 39 -4.55 40.07 34.47
C LYS A 39 -4.89 38.61 34.22
N PHE A 40 -4.11 37.69 34.80
CA PHE A 40 -4.31 36.25 34.62
C PHE A 40 -3.78 35.44 35.80
N SER A 41 -4.57 34.53 36.37
CA SER A 41 -4.12 33.61 37.42
C SER A 41 -4.37 32.15 37.01
N PHE A 42 -3.30 31.36 36.87
CA PHE A 42 -3.38 29.92 36.60
C PHE A 42 -2.97 29.14 37.85
N ARG A 43 -3.86 28.28 38.36
CA ARG A 43 -3.51 27.30 39.40
C ARG A 43 -2.96 26.04 38.73
N LEU A 44 -1.64 25.95 38.62
CA LEU A 44 -0.94 24.84 38.00
C LEU A 44 -0.41 23.91 39.09
N SER A 45 -0.94 22.70 39.14
CA SER A 45 -0.27 21.59 39.83
C SER A 45 0.60 20.84 38.81
N ARG A 46 1.73 20.25 39.25
CA ARG A 46 2.62 19.47 38.38
C ARG A 46 1.86 18.38 37.60
N ILE A 47 0.81 17.84 38.22
CA ILE A 47 -0.07 16.85 37.58
C ILE A 47 -0.97 17.47 36.49
N ASN A 48 -1.53 18.67 36.69
CA ASN A 48 -2.38 19.33 35.69
C ASN A 48 -1.57 19.74 34.47
N VAL A 49 -0.33 20.21 34.66
CA VAL A 49 0.58 20.52 33.56
C VAL A 49 0.88 19.27 32.74
N PHE A 50 1.18 18.15 33.42
CA PHE A 50 1.44 16.88 32.76
C PHE A 50 0.23 16.36 31.97
N VAL A 51 -0.98 16.44 32.55
CA VAL A 51 -2.22 16.05 31.89
C VAL A 51 -2.52 16.93 30.68
N ALA A 52 -2.37 18.26 30.80
CA ALA A 52 -2.57 19.18 29.70
C ALA A 52 -1.57 18.90 28.55
N LEU A 53 -0.28 18.71 28.86
CA LEU A 53 0.74 18.37 27.89
C LEU A 53 0.42 17.05 27.17
N SER A 54 0.08 16.01 27.94
CA SER A 54 -0.27 14.70 27.38
C SER A 54 -1.50 14.78 26.49
N THR A 55 -2.52 15.54 26.88
CA THR A 55 -3.73 15.74 26.09
C THR A 55 -3.39 16.44 24.77
N THR A 56 -2.56 17.50 24.81
CA THR A 56 -2.10 18.20 23.60
C THR A 56 -1.35 17.26 22.66
N VAL A 57 -0.46 16.41 23.18
CA VAL A 57 0.27 15.43 22.35
C VAL A 57 -0.69 14.43 21.70
N ILE A 58 -1.66 13.90 22.45
CA ILE A 58 -2.67 12.98 21.91
C ILE A 58 -3.49 13.66 20.81
N VAL A 59 -3.93 14.90 21.04
CA VAL A 59 -4.67 15.69 20.04
C VAL A 59 -3.83 15.90 18.78
N LEU A 60 -2.54 16.21 18.91
CA LEU A 60 -1.64 16.35 17.76
C LEU A 60 -1.48 15.03 16.99
N ILE A 61 -1.37 13.90 17.68
CA ILE A 61 -1.29 12.57 17.02
C ILE A 61 -2.58 12.27 16.27
N VAL A 62 -3.74 12.51 16.87
CA VAL A 62 -5.03 12.31 16.20
C VAL A 62 -5.16 13.23 14.99
N LEU A 63 -4.76 14.50 15.13
CA LEU A 63 -4.77 15.47 14.04
C LEU A 63 -3.84 15.05 12.89
N THR A 64 -2.62 14.58 13.18
CA THR A 64 -1.68 14.14 12.14
C THR A 64 -2.19 12.89 11.42
N ILE A 65 -2.80 11.93 12.12
CA ILE A 65 -3.47 10.78 11.50
C ILE A 65 -4.61 11.25 10.59
N PHE A 66 -5.43 12.20 11.06
CA PHE A 66 -6.51 12.78 10.26
C PHE A 66 -5.96 13.45 9.00
N ILE A 67 -4.91 14.27 9.12
CA ILE A 67 -4.25 14.91 7.97
C ILE A 67 -3.76 13.85 6.98
N ILE A 68 -3.06 12.80 7.43
CA ILE A 68 -2.57 11.74 6.54
C ILE A 68 -3.73 10.97 5.89
N ALA A 69 -4.83 10.75 6.59
CA ALA A 69 -5.99 10.02 6.07
C ALA A 69 -6.81 10.82 5.05
N PHE A 70 -6.99 12.12 5.26
CA PHE A 70 -7.78 13.00 4.39
C PHE A 70 -6.97 13.64 3.26
N THR A 71 -5.65 13.65 3.34
CA THR A 71 -4.77 14.20 2.31
C THR A 71 -4.16 13.06 1.49
N PRO A 72 -4.09 13.14 0.15
CA PRO A 72 -3.49 12.09 -0.69
C PRO A 72 -1.95 12.02 -0.60
N LEU A 73 -1.35 12.27 0.58
CA LEU A 73 0.08 12.12 0.83
C LEU A 73 0.56 10.67 0.56
N ARG A 74 -0.30 9.67 0.82
CA ARG A 74 0.00 8.25 0.54
C ARG A 74 0.20 7.95 -0.95
N GLU A 75 -0.43 8.73 -1.82
CA GLU A 75 -0.35 8.58 -3.28
C GLU A 75 0.92 9.22 -3.85
N TYR A 76 1.56 10.09 -3.05
CA TYR A 76 2.83 10.74 -3.37
C TYR A 76 4.06 9.90 -3.02
N ILE A 77 3.89 8.71 -2.43
CA ILE A 77 4.98 7.76 -2.21
C ILE A 77 5.12 6.92 -3.50
N PRO A 78 6.12 7.21 -4.37
CA PRO A 78 6.38 6.37 -5.53
C PRO A 78 6.71 4.95 -5.03
N GLY A 79 5.85 3.99 -5.35
CA GLY A 79 5.94 2.60 -4.88
C GLY A 79 4.61 1.98 -4.47
N TYR A 80 3.61 2.77 -4.07
CA TYR A 80 2.24 2.30 -3.91
C TYR A 80 1.48 2.54 -5.21
N MET A 81 1.37 1.49 -6.03
CA MET A 81 0.61 1.52 -7.26
C MET A 81 -0.87 1.73 -6.94
N ASP A 82 -1.49 2.75 -7.54
CA ASP A 82 -2.96 2.86 -7.53
C ASP A 82 -3.52 1.50 -7.98
N PRO A 83 -4.40 0.87 -7.19
CA PRO A 83 -4.96 -0.44 -7.52
C PRO A 83 -5.69 -0.47 -8.87
N THR A 84 -6.07 0.69 -9.40
CA THR A 84 -6.71 0.82 -10.72
C THR A 84 -5.72 0.94 -11.86
N LEU A 85 -4.43 1.18 -11.58
CA LEU A 85 -3.39 1.39 -12.57
C LEU A 85 -3.12 0.13 -13.42
N PRO A 86 -2.97 -1.09 -12.86
CA PRO A 86 -2.77 -2.30 -13.67
C PRO A 86 -3.95 -2.57 -14.60
N ALA A 87 -5.17 -2.43 -14.11
CA ALA A 87 -6.38 -2.66 -14.90
C ALA A 87 -6.51 -1.64 -16.03
N LYS A 88 -6.21 -0.37 -15.75
CA LYS A 88 -6.23 0.70 -16.75
C LYS A 88 -5.15 0.46 -17.81
N VAL A 89 -3.91 0.16 -17.41
CA VAL A 89 -2.80 -0.17 -18.32
C VAL A 89 -3.15 -1.39 -19.18
N TYR A 90 -3.71 -2.45 -18.61
CA TYR A 90 -4.14 -3.62 -19.35
C TYR A 90 -5.20 -3.27 -20.40
N SER A 91 -6.24 -2.53 -20.02
CA SER A 91 -7.30 -2.12 -20.94
C SER A 91 -6.80 -1.19 -22.07
N LEU A 92 -5.80 -0.36 -21.77
CA LEU A 92 -5.15 0.53 -22.74
C LEU A 92 -4.30 -0.26 -23.73
N ASN A 93 -3.52 -1.24 -23.26
CA ASN A 93 -2.75 -2.12 -24.13
C ASN A 93 -3.68 -2.91 -25.07
N LEU A 94 -4.74 -3.53 -24.55
CA LEU A 94 -5.71 -4.24 -25.38
C LEU A 94 -6.33 -3.35 -26.47
N LYS A 95 -6.66 -2.10 -26.13
CA LYS A 95 -7.18 -1.14 -27.11
C LYS A 95 -6.12 -0.74 -28.13
N ALA A 96 -4.87 -0.55 -27.72
CA ALA A 96 -3.75 -0.23 -28.60
C ALA A 96 -3.49 -1.38 -29.58
N ASP A 97 -3.44 -2.63 -29.11
CA ASP A 97 -3.25 -3.82 -29.95
C ASP A 97 -4.38 -3.97 -30.98
N SER A 98 -5.62 -3.77 -30.55
CA SER A 98 -6.77 -3.81 -31.45
C SER A 98 -6.68 -2.72 -32.54
N LEU A 99 -6.24 -1.52 -32.17
CA LEU A 99 -6.10 -0.41 -33.10
C LEU A 99 -4.93 -0.66 -34.08
N GLU A 100 -3.82 -1.20 -33.59
CA GLU A 100 -2.68 -1.58 -34.41
C GLU A 100 -3.09 -2.60 -35.47
N ASN A 101 -3.87 -3.62 -35.10
CA ASN A 101 -4.35 -4.60 -36.05
C ASN A 101 -5.29 -4.00 -37.12
N ASP A 102 -6.20 -3.09 -36.74
CA ASP A 102 -7.08 -2.39 -37.70
C ASP A 102 -6.27 -1.51 -38.66
N LEU A 103 -5.29 -0.77 -38.14
CA LEU A 103 -4.38 0.04 -38.97
C LEU A 103 -3.56 -0.82 -39.91
N ARG A 104 -3.07 -1.97 -39.46
CA ARG A 104 -2.34 -2.91 -40.29
C ARG A 104 -3.20 -3.40 -41.46
N LEU A 105 -4.45 -3.78 -41.20
CA LEU A 105 -5.38 -4.23 -42.25
C LEU A 105 -5.69 -3.11 -43.25
N LYS A 106 -5.92 -1.89 -42.77
CA LYS A 106 -6.15 -0.71 -43.63
C LYS A 106 -4.94 -0.39 -44.51
N ASN A 107 -3.74 -0.44 -43.94
CA ASN A 107 -2.49 -0.22 -44.68
C ASN A 107 -2.30 -1.27 -45.78
N MET A 108 -2.55 -2.55 -45.48
CA MET A 108 -2.51 -3.62 -46.48
C MET A 108 -3.54 -3.40 -47.59
N TYR A 109 -4.76 -3.00 -47.24
CA TYR A 109 -5.80 -2.69 -48.22
C TYR A 109 -5.41 -1.53 -49.17
N LEU A 110 -4.91 -0.43 -48.61
CA LEU A 110 -4.42 0.71 -49.40
C LEU A 110 -3.23 0.33 -50.29
N GLN A 111 -2.31 -0.49 -49.76
CA GLN A 111 -1.19 -1.02 -50.53
C GLN A 111 -1.66 -1.89 -51.70
N ASN A 112 -2.69 -2.72 -51.49
CA ASN A 112 -3.26 -3.54 -52.54
C ASN A 112 -3.96 -2.69 -53.61
N ILE A 113 -4.71 -1.65 -53.24
CA ILE A 113 -5.26 -0.69 -54.22
C ILE A 113 -4.14 -0.08 -55.07
N ARG A 114 -3.07 0.37 -54.41
CA ARG A 114 -1.92 0.95 -55.10
C ARG A 114 -1.27 -0.07 -56.05
N ASN A 115 -1.10 -1.31 -55.62
CA ASN A 115 -0.53 -2.36 -56.46
C ASN A 115 -1.40 -2.67 -57.68
N ILE A 116 -2.73 -2.71 -57.53
CA ILE A 116 -3.66 -2.91 -58.65
C ILE A 116 -3.53 -1.80 -59.69
N ILE A 117 -3.45 -0.54 -59.24
CA ILE A 117 -3.29 0.62 -60.14
C ILE A 117 -1.94 0.58 -60.86
N GLU A 118 -0.89 0.14 -60.17
CA GLU A 118 0.47 0.06 -60.70
C GLU A 118 0.78 -1.27 -61.43
N GLY A 119 -0.21 -2.16 -61.60
CA GLY A 119 -0.07 -3.45 -62.29
C GLY A 119 0.80 -4.49 -61.56
N ARG A 120 0.96 -4.37 -60.24
CA ARG A 120 1.72 -5.31 -59.38
C ARG A 120 0.80 -6.30 -58.67
N GLU A 121 1.39 -7.41 -58.23
CA GLU A 121 0.68 -8.43 -57.44
C GLU A 121 0.14 -7.90 -56.11
N ILE A 122 -0.99 -8.45 -55.69
CA ILE A 122 -1.65 -8.14 -54.42
C ILE A 122 -0.99 -8.90 -53.27
N VAL A 123 -0.86 -8.26 -52.11
CA VAL A 123 -0.41 -8.89 -50.87
C VAL A 123 -1.65 -9.47 -50.18
N GLU A 124 -1.83 -10.79 -50.26
CA GLU A 124 -2.86 -11.46 -49.48
C GLU A 124 -2.46 -11.52 -48.00
N LYS A 125 -3.45 -11.34 -47.13
CA LYS A 125 -3.29 -11.61 -45.71
C LYS A 125 -2.94 -13.10 -45.59
N PRO A 126 -1.91 -13.51 -44.82
CA PRO A 126 -1.78 -14.90 -44.46
C PRO A 126 -3.11 -15.31 -43.83
N SER A 127 -3.81 -16.25 -44.47
CA SER A 127 -4.98 -16.86 -43.86
C SER A 127 -4.54 -17.30 -42.47
N PRO A 128 -5.32 -17.07 -41.40
CA PRO A 128 -5.16 -17.95 -40.26
C PRO A 128 -5.25 -19.34 -40.85
N GLU A 129 -4.17 -20.11 -40.76
CA GLU A 129 -4.20 -21.53 -41.08
C GLU A 129 -5.48 -22.05 -40.45
N THR A 130 -6.34 -22.67 -41.25
CA THR A 130 -7.61 -23.22 -40.78
C THR A 130 -7.28 -23.97 -39.51
N VAL A 131 -7.69 -23.42 -38.37
CA VAL A 131 -7.35 -24.01 -37.07
C VAL A 131 -8.09 -25.31 -37.07
N GLU A 132 -7.42 -26.40 -37.44
CA GLU A 132 -7.93 -27.73 -37.22
C GLU A 132 -8.37 -27.76 -35.78
N GLU A 133 -9.58 -28.27 -35.52
CA GLU A 133 -10.15 -28.36 -34.18
C GLU A 133 -9.22 -29.26 -33.34
N VAL A 134 -8.21 -28.64 -32.73
CA VAL A 134 -7.19 -29.35 -31.96
C VAL A 134 -7.91 -29.91 -30.75
N ASN A 135 -8.09 -31.23 -30.70
CA ASN A 135 -8.69 -31.88 -29.55
C ASN A 135 -7.72 -31.79 -28.36
N TYR A 136 -8.07 -30.97 -27.37
CA TYR A 136 -7.25 -30.72 -26.18
C TYR A 136 -7.39 -31.81 -25.10
N ASP A 137 -8.32 -32.77 -25.23
CA ASP A 137 -8.60 -33.78 -24.20
C ASP A 137 -7.43 -34.77 -23.98
N THR A 138 -6.47 -34.84 -24.91
CA THR A 138 -5.32 -35.76 -24.81
C THR A 138 -4.00 -35.08 -24.50
N ILE A 139 -4.00 -33.79 -24.13
CA ILE A 139 -2.75 -33.07 -23.83
C ILE A 139 -2.26 -33.47 -22.44
N THR A 140 -1.23 -34.31 -22.39
CA THR A 140 -0.47 -34.55 -21.17
C THR A 140 0.53 -33.40 -20.97
N LEU A 141 0.27 -32.55 -19.98
CA LEU A 141 1.17 -31.45 -19.61
C LEU A 141 2.43 -32.02 -18.96
N LYS A 142 3.49 -32.20 -19.75
CA LYS A 142 4.79 -32.57 -19.21
C LYS A 142 5.50 -31.32 -18.68
N ILE A 143 5.47 -31.16 -17.36
CA ILE A 143 6.21 -30.09 -16.67
C ILE A 143 7.69 -30.24 -17.02
N SER A 144 8.24 -29.25 -17.72
CA SER A 144 9.68 -29.19 -17.99
C SER A 144 10.42 -28.64 -16.78
N ARG A 145 11.72 -28.90 -16.70
CA ARG A 145 12.55 -28.38 -15.62
C ARG A 145 12.60 -26.85 -15.66
N GLU A 146 12.57 -26.30 -16.86
CA GLU A 146 12.62 -24.90 -17.22
C GLU A 146 11.34 -24.19 -16.79
N ASP A 147 10.17 -24.81 -16.99
CA ASP A 147 8.88 -24.31 -16.49
C ASP A 147 8.88 -24.22 -14.96
N SER A 148 9.38 -25.27 -14.29
CA SER A 148 9.45 -25.32 -12.83
C SER A 148 10.34 -24.21 -12.25
N ILE A 149 11.50 -23.94 -12.87
CA ILE A 149 12.41 -22.86 -12.46
C ILE A 149 11.76 -21.49 -12.66
N LEU A 150 11.15 -21.25 -13.81
CA LEU A 150 10.48 -19.98 -14.12
C LEU A 150 9.32 -19.73 -13.15
N ARG A 151 8.53 -20.76 -12.84
CA ARG A 151 7.43 -20.68 -11.88
C ARG A 151 7.94 -20.34 -10.48
N ALA A 152 9.00 -21.00 -10.03
CA ALA A 152 9.61 -20.71 -8.74
C ALA A 152 10.13 -19.26 -8.66
N GLU A 153 10.76 -18.77 -9.73
CA GLU A 153 11.21 -17.39 -9.83
C GLU A 153 10.04 -16.41 -9.77
N PHE A 154 9.00 -16.62 -10.58
CA PHE A 154 7.82 -15.76 -10.63
C PHE A 154 7.05 -15.72 -9.30
N GLU A 155 6.87 -16.87 -8.65
CA GLU A 155 6.26 -16.96 -7.32
C GLU A 155 7.09 -16.23 -6.25
N SER A 156 8.43 -16.32 -6.32
CA SER A 156 9.31 -15.62 -5.39
C SER A 156 9.24 -14.10 -5.53
N GLN A 157 9.13 -13.60 -6.77
CA GLN A 157 8.97 -12.18 -7.07
C GLN A 157 7.60 -11.67 -6.61
N THR A 158 6.56 -12.50 -6.73
CA THR A 158 5.18 -12.12 -6.40
C THR A 158 4.89 -12.18 -4.90
N LYS A 159 5.57 -13.04 -4.13
CA LYS A 159 5.34 -13.26 -2.69
C LYS A 159 5.49 -12.01 -1.81
N TYR A 160 6.33 -11.05 -2.20
CA TYR A 160 6.56 -9.82 -1.45
C TYR A 160 5.88 -8.59 -2.06
N ASN A 161 5.14 -8.75 -3.16
CA ASN A 161 4.32 -7.67 -3.68
C ASN A 161 3.12 -7.47 -2.75
N LEU A 162 3.13 -6.37 -2.01
CA LEU A 162 2.04 -5.93 -1.14
C LEU A 162 0.85 -5.40 -1.95
N TYR A 163 0.29 -6.23 -2.84
CA TYR A 163 -1.00 -5.96 -3.48
C TYR A 163 -2.12 -6.14 -2.43
N LEU A 164 -2.29 -5.15 -1.57
CA LEU A 164 -3.53 -4.99 -0.80
C LEU A 164 -4.61 -4.41 -1.70
N ASN A 165 -5.14 -5.18 -2.67
CA ASN A 165 -6.45 -4.85 -3.23
C ASN A 165 -7.12 -6.00 -4.02
N GLY A 166 -8.26 -6.47 -3.50
CA GLY A 166 -9.51 -6.76 -4.24
C GLY A 166 -9.57 -7.80 -5.36
N ASN A 167 -8.46 -8.16 -6.03
CA ASN A 167 -8.47 -8.92 -7.28
C ASN A 167 -7.81 -10.31 -7.13
N ASN A 168 -7.50 -10.72 -5.90
CA ASN A 168 -6.80 -11.96 -5.58
C ASN A 168 -7.54 -13.22 -6.06
N GLU A 169 -8.84 -13.13 -6.30
CA GLU A 169 -9.65 -14.25 -6.82
C GLU A 169 -9.30 -14.59 -8.27
N LEU A 170 -9.01 -13.59 -9.12
CA LEU A 170 -8.67 -13.84 -10.53
C LEU A 170 -7.29 -14.50 -10.68
N TYR A 171 -6.32 -14.09 -9.87
CA TYR A 171 -4.99 -14.70 -9.89
C TYR A 171 -4.97 -16.07 -9.20
N ARG A 172 -5.73 -16.25 -8.11
CA ARG A 172 -5.82 -17.56 -7.43
C ARG A 172 -6.45 -18.61 -8.33
N ASN A 173 -7.52 -18.26 -9.05
CA ASN A 173 -8.19 -19.21 -9.95
C ASN A 173 -7.26 -19.63 -11.10
N ASN A 174 -6.48 -18.70 -11.66
CA ASN A 174 -5.50 -19.02 -12.72
C ASN A 174 -4.31 -19.86 -12.21
N LEU A 175 -3.87 -19.64 -10.96
CA LEU A 175 -2.82 -20.45 -10.32
C LEU A 175 -3.33 -21.85 -9.93
N GLU A 176 -4.61 -21.99 -9.56
CA GLU A 176 -5.24 -23.28 -9.27
C GLU A 176 -5.43 -24.12 -10.54
N ILE A 177 -5.76 -23.49 -11.68
CA ILE A 177 -5.80 -24.15 -13.00
C ILE A 177 -4.41 -24.69 -13.37
N ALA A 178 -3.34 -23.95 -13.09
CA ALA A 178 -1.95 -24.38 -13.33
C ALA A 178 -1.42 -25.41 -12.33
N ARG A 179 -2.18 -25.77 -11.29
CA ARG A 179 -1.83 -26.75 -10.26
C ARG A 179 -2.47 -28.11 -10.48
N GLN A 180 -3.37 -28.22 -11.47
CA GLN A 180 -3.91 -29.50 -11.89
C GLN A 180 -2.85 -30.21 -12.76
N PRO A 181 -2.58 -31.51 -12.50
CA PRO A 181 -1.61 -32.28 -13.27
C PRO A 181 -2.00 -32.45 -14.74
#